data_AF-A0A537HQZ9-F1
#
_entry.id   AF-A0A537HQZ9-F1
#
_cell.length_a   1.000
_cell.length_b   1.000
_cell.length_c   1.000
_cell.angle_alpha   90.00
_cell.angle_beta   90.00
_cell.angle_gamma   90.00
#
_symmetry.space_group_name_H-M   'P 1'
#
loop_
_entity.id
_entity.type
_entity.pdbx_description
1 polymer ?
#
loop_
_entity_poly.entity_id
_entity_poly.type
_entity_poly.pdbx_seq_one_letter_code
_entity_poly.pdbx_strand_id
1 'polypeptide(L)'
;MKAGPILALVLLVLIAGAAGYYYLYRFYGIQSTTSPSTSCPPGQVLINGACINDCMNGATNPPSCDSSVQCTDPGGINNHVYHPARLTLVKSCITASGIVDRVLTETDGDLHVRLRLDPAYSNLTNNANDQYQYGDLVVEIICV
;
A
#
# COMPACT_ATOMS: atom_id res chain seq x y z
N MET A 1 -43.63 -55.74 17.96
CA MET A 1 -43.11 -54.53 18.64
C MET A 1 -42.68 -53.55 17.55
N LYS A 2 -43.45 -52.48 17.30
CA LYS A 2 -43.21 -51.56 16.17
C LYS A 2 -42.06 -50.62 16.53
N ALA A 3 -40.85 -50.93 16.06
CA ALA A 3 -39.64 -50.13 16.31
C ALA A 3 -39.60 -48.78 15.56
N GLY A 4 -40.58 -48.53 14.66
CA GLY A 4 -40.66 -47.35 13.80
C GLY A 4 -40.56 -45.98 14.52
N PRO A 5 -41.34 -45.69 15.58
CA PRO A 5 -41.32 -44.36 16.19
C PRO A 5 -40.06 -44.09 17.01
N ILE A 6 -39.46 -45.12 17.62
CA ILE A 6 -38.22 -44.98 18.39
C ILE A 6 -37.05 -44.71 17.44
N LEU A 7 -36.97 -45.44 16.33
CA LEU A 7 -35.91 -45.24 15.33
C LEU A 7 -35.99 -43.85 14.67
N ALA A 8 -37.20 -43.35 14.41
CA ALA A 8 -37.41 -42.02 13.86
C ALA A 8 -36.96 -40.89 14.81
N LEU A 9 -37.21 -41.05 16.12
CA LEU A 9 -36.76 -40.09 17.13
C LEU A 9 -35.24 -40.04 17.25
N VAL A 10 -34.58 -41.21 17.24
CA VAL A 10 -33.11 -41.29 17.28
C VAL A 10 -32.50 -40.61 16.05
N LEU A 11 -33.08 -40.82 14.87
CA LEU A 11 -32.59 -40.20 13.63
C LEU A 11 -32.73 -38.67 13.67
N LEU A 12 -33.85 -38.15 14.18
CA LEU A 12 -34.06 -36.71 14.31
C LEU A 12 -33.06 -36.04 15.26
N VAL A 13 -32.75 -36.68 16.39
CA VAL A 13 -31.76 -36.16 17.34
C VAL A 13 -30.36 -36.14 16.73
N LEU A 14 -29.98 -37.18 15.97
CA LEU A 14 -28.69 -37.24 15.30
C LEU A 14 -28.55 -36.16 14.21
N ILE A 15 -29.59 -35.95 13.40
CA ILE A 15 -29.58 -34.92 12.35
C ILE A 15 -29.51 -33.52 12.96
N ALA A 16 -30.32 -33.23 13.99
CA ALA A 16 -30.30 -31.95 14.67
C ALA A 16 -28.95 -31.69 15.37
N GLY A 17 -28.36 -32.72 15.98
CA GLY A 17 -27.03 -32.64 16.60
C GLY A 17 -25.93 -32.37 15.58
N ALA A 18 -25.92 -33.07 14.45
CA ALA A 18 -24.93 -32.86 13.39
C ALA A 18 -25.05 -31.49 12.73
N ALA A 19 -26.28 -31.03 12.45
CA ALA A 19 -26.53 -29.70 11.90
C ALA A 19 -26.14 -28.60 12.89
N GLY A 20 -26.49 -28.76 14.17
CA GLY A 20 -26.10 -27.84 15.24
C GLY A 20 -24.58 -27.77 15.43
N TYR A 21 -23.90 -28.91 15.43
CA TYR A 21 -22.43 -28.97 15.49
C TYR A 21 -21.78 -28.30 14.28
N TYR A 22 -22.27 -28.57 13.06
CA TYR A 22 -21.75 -27.94 11.85
C TYR A 22 -21.96 -26.42 11.85
N TYR A 23 -23.13 -25.95 12.32
CA TYR A 23 -23.43 -24.53 12.44
C TYR A 23 -22.53 -23.85 13.48
N LEU A 24 -22.37 -24.47 14.65
CA LEU A 24 -21.46 -23.98 15.70
C LEU A 24 -20.01 -23.97 15.21
N TYR A 25 -19.55 -25.02 14.53
CA TYR A 25 -18.20 -25.09 13.98
C TYR A 25 -17.96 -24.02 12.90
N ARG A 26 -18.94 -23.75 12.03
CA ARG A 26 -18.85 -22.67 11.04
C ARG A 26 -18.92 -21.28 11.66
N PHE A 27 -19.75 -21.08 12.69
CA PHE A 27 -19.92 -19.79 13.33
C PHE A 27 -18.75 -19.44 14.25
N TYR A 28 -18.27 -20.39 15.04
CA TYR A 28 -17.11 -20.22 15.94
C TYR A 28 -15.75 -20.41 15.23
N GLY A 29 -15.70 -21.13 14.10
CA GLY A 29 -14.51 -21.25 13.25
C GLY A 29 -14.17 -19.97 12.47
N ILE A 30 -15.06 -18.97 12.50
CA ILE A 30 -14.80 -17.59 12.06
C ILE A 30 -14.63 -16.72 13.32
N GLN A 31 -13.91 -17.20 14.33
CA GLN A 31 -13.09 -16.24 15.07
C GLN A 31 -12.10 -15.70 14.05
N SER A 32 -12.41 -14.50 13.57
CA SER A 32 -11.46 -13.60 12.92
C SER A 32 -10.29 -13.46 13.89
N THR A 33 -9.35 -14.39 13.78
CA THR A 33 -8.00 -14.15 14.22
C THR A 33 -7.59 -13.00 13.32
N THR A 34 -7.67 -11.79 13.87
CA THR A 34 -6.81 -10.71 13.42
C THR A 34 -5.42 -11.28 13.58
N SER A 35 -4.92 -11.97 12.55
CA SER A 35 -3.50 -12.26 12.42
C SER A 35 -2.84 -10.92 12.71
N PRO A 36 -1.91 -10.83 13.67
CA PRO A 36 -1.16 -9.61 13.86
C PRO A 36 -0.64 -9.24 12.48
N SER A 37 -1.07 -8.08 11.99
CA SER A 37 -0.78 -7.61 10.65
C SER A 37 0.72 -7.76 10.45
N THR A 38 1.13 -8.77 9.68
CA THR A 38 2.56 -9.06 9.45
C THR A 38 3.17 -8.04 8.50
N SER A 39 2.34 -7.18 7.93
CA SER A 39 2.71 -6.04 7.12
C SER A 39 2.24 -4.75 7.79
N CYS A 40 3.10 -3.75 7.82
CA CYS A 40 2.69 -2.40 8.15
C CYS A 40 2.15 -1.67 6.92
N PRO A 41 1.36 -0.59 7.10
CA PRO A 41 1.06 0.34 6.03
C PRO A 41 2.35 0.78 5.30
N PRO A 42 2.26 1.09 4.00
CA PRO A 42 3.38 1.65 3.26
C PRO A 42 4.03 2.84 3.98
N GLY A 43 5.37 2.87 4.06
CA GLY A 43 6.14 3.87 4.82
C GLY A 43 6.35 3.55 6.31
N GLN A 44 5.96 2.36 6.77
CA GLN A 44 6.19 1.88 8.14
C GLN A 44 6.88 0.51 8.15
N VAL A 45 7.63 0.22 9.22
CA VAL A 45 8.25 -1.09 9.47
C VAL A 45 7.77 -1.67 10.79
N LEU A 46 7.69 -2.99 10.82
CA LEU A 46 7.29 -3.75 12.00
C LEU A 46 8.51 -3.93 12.91
N ILE A 47 8.55 -3.17 14.00
CA ILE A 47 9.60 -3.28 15.03
C ILE A 47 8.92 -3.68 16.33
N ASN A 48 9.34 -4.81 16.92
CA ASN A 48 8.77 -5.36 18.17
C ASN A 48 7.23 -5.54 18.15
N GLY A 49 6.65 -5.85 16.98
CA GLY A 49 5.20 -6.03 16.84
C GLY A 49 4.39 -4.74 16.74
N ALA A 50 5.04 -3.57 16.64
CA ALA A 50 4.41 -2.29 16.38
C ALA A 50 4.85 -1.75 15.02
N CYS A 51 3.93 -1.11 14.30
CA CYS A 51 4.28 -0.36 13.10
C CYS A 51 4.83 1.00 13.51
N ILE A 52 6.09 1.23 13.18
CA ILE A 52 6.80 2.48 13.45
C ILE A 52 7.05 3.16 12.11
N ASN A 53 6.83 4.48 12.07
CA ASN A 53 7.32 5.29 10.96
C ASN A 53 8.86 5.25 11.02
N ASP A 54 9.47 4.52 10.09
CA ASP A 54 10.92 4.54 9.92
C ASP A 54 11.22 5.20 8.60
N CYS A 55 11.61 6.46 8.69
CA CYS A 55 11.99 7.28 7.55
C CYS A 55 13.50 7.23 7.33
N MET A 56 14.23 6.39 8.08
CA MET A 56 15.66 6.17 7.87
C MET A 56 15.84 5.30 6.63
N ASN A 57 16.04 5.95 5.48
CA ASN A 57 16.43 5.29 4.24
C ASN A 57 17.95 5.03 4.14
N GLY A 58 18.68 5.14 5.26
CA GLY A 58 20.14 5.04 5.30
C GLY A 58 20.88 6.22 4.66
N ALA A 59 20.19 7.29 4.25
CA ALA A 59 20.84 8.52 3.81
C ALA A 59 21.53 9.23 4.98
N THR A 60 22.55 10.04 4.68
CA THR A 60 23.24 10.89 5.66
C THR A 60 22.32 11.94 6.29
N ASN A 61 21.24 12.31 5.60
CA ASN A 61 20.16 13.18 6.09
C ASN A 61 18.80 12.57 5.73
N PRO A 62 18.30 11.57 6.48
CA PRO A 62 17.01 10.96 6.20
C PRO A 62 15.87 11.94 6.52
N PRO A 63 14.75 11.89 5.77
CA PRO A 63 13.58 12.71 6.09
C PRO A 63 13.04 12.39 7.49
N SER A 64 12.54 13.40 8.21
CA SER A 64 11.91 13.20 9.53
C SER A 64 10.47 12.68 9.36
N CYS A 65 10.09 11.68 10.15
CA CYS A 65 8.72 11.18 10.18
C CYS A 65 7.74 12.09 10.94
N ASP A 66 8.25 13.12 11.64
CA ASP A 66 7.46 14.02 12.50
C ASP A 66 7.26 15.40 11.88
N SER A 67 7.87 15.67 10.73
CA SER A 67 7.49 16.84 9.95
C SER A 67 6.10 16.61 9.37
N SER A 68 5.14 17.50 9.70
CA SER A 68 3.95 17.62 8.87
C SER A 68 4.43 17.93 7.46
N VAL A 69 4.37 16.95 6.56
CA VAL A 69 4.80 17.14 5.18
C VAL A 69 3.80 18.11 4.56
N GLN A 70 4.16 19.39 4.57
CA GLN A 70 3.50 20.36 3.73
C GLN A 70 4.08 20.13 2.34
N CYS A 71 3.30 19.51 1.46
CA CYS A 71 3.63 19.45 0.04
C CYS A 71 3.38 20.84 -0.56
N THR A 72 4.17 21.80 -0.13
CA THR A 72 4.28 23.12 -0.70
C THR A 72 5.34 23.07 -1.77
N ASP A 73 5.04 23.68 -2.92
CA ASP A 73 6.03 24.00 -3.95
C ASP A 73 7.25 24.69 -3.31
N PRO A 74 8.41 24.03 -3.23
CA PRO A 74 9.61 24.63 -2.65
C PRO A 74 10.17 25.66 -3.64
N GLY A 75 10.05 26.94 -3.32
CA GLY A 75 10.86 27.98 -3.95
C GLY A 75 10.37 28.52 -5.29
N GLY A 76 9.13 28.26 -5.70
CA GLY A 76 8.55 28.84 -6.92
C GLY A 76 8.96 28.07 -8.17
N ILE A 77 8.63 26.78 -8.20
CA ILE A 77 8.85 25.84 -9.31
C ILE A 77 8.46 26.43 -10.67
N ASN A 78 7.49 27.34 -10.69
CA ASN A 78 7.04 28.04 -11.90
C ASN A 78 8.17 28.79 -12.63
N ASN A 79 9.23 29.19 -11.93
CA ASN A 79 10.39 29.87 -12.53
C ASN A 79 11.44 28.90 -13.08
N HIS A 80 11.34 27.62 -12.72
CA HIS A 80 12.33 26.60 -13.03
C HIS A 80 11.79 25.51 -13.98
N VAL A 81 10.48 25.47 -14.19
CA VAL A 81 9.84 24.54 -15.13
C VAL A 81 9.53 25.24 -16.45
N TYR A 82 9.95 24.65 -17.56
CA TYR A 82 9.55 25.09 -18.89
C TYR A 82 8.02 24.97 -19.08
N HIS A 83 7.36 26.09 -19.43
CA HIS A 83 5.91 26.20 -19.60
C HIS A 83 5.11 25.68 -18.39
N PRO A 84 5.15 26.34 -17.23
CA PRO A 84 4.53 25.84 -16.00
C PRO A 84 3.01 25.65 -16.12
N ALA A 85 2.35 26.40 -17.00
CA ALA A 85 0.92 26.26 -17.30
C ALA A 85 0.51 24.86 -17.82
N ARG A 86 1.46 24.03 -18.26
CA ARG A 86 1.21 22.63 -18.63
C ARG A 86 0.98 21.71 -17.43
N LEU A 87 1.45 22.11 -16.25
CA LEU A 87 1.34 21.32 -15.04
C LEU A 87 -0.01 21.57 -14.38
N THR A 88 -0.69 20.47 -14.05
CA THR A 88 -1.93 20.51 -13.27
C THR A 88 -1.77 19.62 -12.05
N LEU A 89 -2.32 20.06 -10.92
CA LEU A 89 -2.31 19.28 -9.70
C LEU A 89 -3.27 18.09 -9.84
N VAL A 90 -2.73 16.87 -9.94
CA VAL A 90 -3.54 15.64 -10.06
C VAL A 90 -3.95 15.10 -8.69
N LYS A 91 -3.03 15.08 -7.72
CA LYS A 91 -3.28 14.68 -6.33
C LYS A 91 -2.57 15.64 -5.40
N SER A 92 -3.30 16.18 -4.42
CA SER A 92 -2.70 17.01 -3.38
C SER A 92 -1.99 16.13 -2.37
N CYS A 93 -0.73 16.45 -2.12
CA CYS A 93 0.12 15.92 -1.05
C CYS A 93 -0.03 14.43 -0.74
N ILE A 94 0.68 13.60 -1.50
CA ILE A 94 0.73 12.16 -1.32
C ILE A 94 2.14 11.71 -0.98
N THR A 95 2.25 10.67 -0.14
CA THR A 95 3.52 9.98 0.11
C THR A 95 3.50 8.65 -0.62
N ALA A 96 4.58 8.36 -1.35
CA ALA A 96 4.78 7.09 -2.04
C ALA A 96 6.20 6.56 -1.78
N SER A 97 6.36 5.25 -1.84
CA SER A 97 7.66 4.57 -1.75
C SER A 97 7.89 3.63 -2.92
N GLY A 98 9.16 3.29 -3.13
CA GLY A 98 9.61 2.42 -4.20
C GLY A 98 11.13 2.32 -4.21
N ILE A 99 11.66 1.68 -5.26
CA ILE A 99 13.10 1.48 -5.48
C ILE A 99 13.55 2.39 -6.62
N VAL A 100 14.64 3.14 -6.41
CA VAL A 100 15.28 3.91 -7.50
C VAL A 100 15.89 2.93 -8.49
N ASP A 101 15.34 2.87 -9.70
CA ASP A 101 15.83 2.01 -10.78
C ASP A 101 16.93 2.71 -11.58
N ARG A 102 16.79 4.02 -11.79
CA ARG A 102 17.77 4.83 -12.53
C ARG A 102 17.76 6.29 -12.08
N VAL A 103 18.92 6.92 -12.17
CA VAL A 103 19.10 8.38 -12.11
C VAL A 103 19.70 8.81 -13.43
N LEU A 104 19.08 9.79 -14.10
CA LEU A 104 19.52 10.36 -15.35
C LEU A 104 19.74 11.86 -15.16
N THR A 105 20.80 12.39 -15.75
CA THR A 105 21.02 13.82 -15.87
C THR A 105 20.50 14.27 -17.23
N GLU A 106 19.59 15.23 -17.22
CA GLU A 106 18.99 15.78 -18.43
C GLU A 106 19.85 16.94 -18.98
N THR A 107 19.60 17.31 -20.23
CA THR A 107 20.42 18.30 -20.96
C THR A 107 20.29 19.71 -20.39
N ASP A 108 19.16 20.00 -19.73
CA ASP A 108 18.86 21.25 -19.04
C ASP A 108 19.42 21.31 -17.60
N GLY A 109 20.06 20.22 -17.14
CA GLY A 109 20.70 20.15 -15.82
C GLY A 109 19.82 19.57 -14.73
N ASP A 110 18.59 19.16 -15.04
CA ASP A 110 17.71 18.49 -14.07
C ASP A 110 18.08 17.02 -13.88
N LEU A 111 17.65 16.43 -12.76
CA LEU A 111 17.77 14.99 -12.54
C LEU A 111 16.43 14.30 -12.69
N HIS A 112 16.35 13.34 -13.62
CA HIS A 112 15.26 12.39 -13.72
C HIS A 112 15.57 11.14 -12.92
N VAL A 113 14.74 10.86 -11.93
CA VAL A 113 14.80 9.63 -11.14
C VAL A 113 13.64 8.74 -11.55
N ARG A 114 13.96 7.54 -12.05
CA ARG A 114 12.97 6.49 -12.28
C ARG A 114 12.76 5.71 -10.99
N LEU A 115 11.57 5.87 -10.43
CA LEU A 115 11.15 5.23 -9.20
C LEU A 115 10.18 4.08 -9.52
N ARG A 116 10.66 2.85 -9.33
CA ARG A 116 9.82 1.66 -9.39
C ARG A 116 8.99 1.58 -8.12
N LEU A 117 7.72 1.96 -8.23
CA LEU A 117 6.80 2.07 -7.09
C LEU A 117 6.55 0.72 -6.42
N ASP A 118 6.37 0.75 -5.10
CA ASP A 118 5.85 -0.41 -4.38
C ASP A 118 4.42 -0.73 -4.84
N PRO A 119 3.98 -2.00 -4.77
CA PRO A 119 2.66 -2.41 -5.26
C PRO A 119 1.49 -1.59 -4.70
N ALA A 120 1.61 -1.06 -3.48
CA ALA A 120 0.57 -0.23 -2.86
C ALA A 120 0.33 1.12 -3.56
N TYR A 121 1.27 1.56 -4.41
CA TYR A 121 1.24 2.85 -5.11
C TYR A 121 1.17 2.71 -6.62
N SER A 122 0.93 1.51 -7.16
CA SER A 122 0.91 1.25 -8.61
C SER A 122 -0.15 2.08 -9.38
N ASN A 123 -1.07 2.75 -8.67
CA ASN A 123 -2.06 3.65 -9.25
C ASN A 123 -1.54 5.08 -9.49
N LEU A 124 -0.26 5.35 -9.26
CA LEU A 124 0.35 6.65 -9.52
C LEU A 124 1.03 6.75 -10.90
N THR A 125 1.16 5.62 -11.60
CA THR A 125 1.65 5.57 -13.00
C THR A 125 0.47 5.51 -13.97
N ASN A 126 0.77 5.78 -15.24
CA ASN A 126 -0.18 5.70 -16.35
C ASN A 126 0.48 5.10 -17.61
N ASN A 127 -0.29 4.98 -18.70
CA ASN A 127 0.22 4.41 -19.96
C ASN A 127 1.50 5.08 -20.49
N ALA A 128 1.73 6.37 -20.24
CA ALA A 128 2.96 7.03 -20.68
C ALA A 128 4.17 6.56 -19.85
N ASN A 129 3.99 6.31 -18.56
CA ASN A 129 5.03 5.66 -17.74
C ASN A 129 5.35 4.27 -18.28
N ASP A 130 4.34 3.47 -18.62
CA ASP A 130 4.55 2.12 -19.14
C ASP A 130 5.29 2.14 -20.49
N GLN A 131 4.87 3.02 -21.40
CA GLN A 131 5.40 3.09 -22.77
C GLN A 131 6.81 3.69 -22.84
N TYR A 132 7.08 4.73 -22.05
CA TYR A 132 8.29 5.54 -22.21
C TYR A 132 9.26 5.44 -21.03
N GLN A 133 8.80 4.93 -19.89
CA GLN A 133 9.55 4.90 -18.63
C GLN A 133 9.59 3.50 -17.99
N TYR A 134 9.33 2.45 -18.77
CA TYR A 134 9.40 1.05 -18.33
C TYR A 134 8.48 0.73 -17.14
N GLY A 135 7.41 1.50 -16.97
CA GLY A 135 6.47 1.37 -15.85
C GLY A 135 6.85 2.16 -14.60
N ASP A 136 7.99 2.86 -14.60
CA ASP A 136 8.44 3.65 -13.45
C ASP A 136 7.79 5.03 -13.40
N LEU A 137 7.61 5.54 -12.18
CA LEU A 137 7.29 6.94 -11.96
C LEU A 137 8.53 7.79 -12.18
N VAL A 138 8.42 8.86 -12.96
CA VAL A 138 9.50 9.84 -13.12
C VAL A 138 9.36 10.89 -12.02
N VAL A 139 10.40 11.01 -11.19
CA VAL A 139 10.57 12.09 -10.23
C VAL A 139 11.64 13.02 -10.78
N GLU A 140 11.30 14.29 -10.93
CA GLU A 140 12.22 15.32 -11.42
C GLU A 140 12.71 16.14 -10.22
N ILE A 141 14.02 16.14 -10.00
CA ILE A 141 14.66 17.08 -9.08
C ILE A 141 15.15 18.25 -9.94
N ILE A 142 14.55 19.40 -9.69
CA ILE A 142 14.79 20.61 -10.48
C ILE A 142 15.99 21.35 -9.89
N CYS A 143 16.90 21.81 -10.76
CA CYS A 143 18.08 22.61 -10.42
C CYS A 143 18.99 21.97 -9.34
N VAL A 144 19.90 21.08 -9.78
CA VAL A 144 20.97 20.51 -8.93
C VAL A 144 22.29 21.27 -8.98
#